data_AF-A0A2K3QTW0-F1
#
_entry.id   AF-A0A2K3QTW0-F1
#
_cell.length_a   1.000
_cell.length_b   1.000
_cell.length_c   1.000
_cell.angle_alpha   90.00
_cell.angle_beta   90.00
_cell.angle_gamma   90.00
#
_symmetry.space_group_name_H-M   'P 1'
#
loop_
_entity.id
_entity.type
_entity.pdbx_description
1 polymer ?
#
loop_
_entity_poly.entity_id
_entity_poly.type
_entity_poly.pdbx_seq_one_letter_code
_entity_poly.pdbx_strand_id
1 'polypeptide(L)'
;MIRRDRILLFIDAYQQEQKRAPSIREICAHEGIKSTSLIHRHLLRMENRGLITREKFPKSRTLRLTEAGNNYLTELQKSRYEQAL
;
A
#
# COMPACT_ATOMS: atom_id res chain seq x y z
N MET A 1 -14.56 0.74 0.30
CA MET A 1 -13.17 0.25 0.47
C MET A 1 -12.47 0.96 1.63
N ILE A 2 -11.83 0.21 2.53
CA ILE A 2 -11.12 0.77 3.69
C ILE A 2 -9.75 1.34 3.31
N ARG A 3 -9.16 2.20 4.15
CA ARG A 3 -7.92 2.93 3.84
C ARG A 3 -6.70 2.05 3.57
N ARG A 4 -6.55 0.94 4.29
CA ARG A 4 -5.47 -0.02 4.06
C ARG A 4 -5.46 -0.49 2.60
N ASP A 5 -6.64 -0.84 2.09
CA ASP A 5 -6.80 -1.43 0.77
C ASP A 5 -6.50 -0.40 -0.32
N ARG A 6 -6.94 0.86 -0.13
CA ARG A 6 -6.56 1.97 -1.01
C ARG A 6 -5.06 2.24 -1.02
N ILE A 7 -4.41 2.20 0.13
CA ILE A 7 -2.95 2.35 0.24
C ILE A 7 -2.25 1.22 -0.51
N LEU A 8 -2.72 -0.03 -0.39
CA LEU A 8 -2.11 -1.17 -1.06
C LEU A 8 -2.27 -1.08 -2.59
N LEU A 9 -3.46 -0.74 -3.08
CA LEU A 9 -3.71 -0.48 -4.50
C LEU A 9 -2.84 0.65 -5.04
N PHE A 10 -2.70 1.73 -4.28
CA PHE A 10 -1.84 2.84 -4.66
C PHE A 10 -0.37 2.43 -4.72
N ILE A 11 0.12 1.66 -3.74
CA ILE A 11 1.50 1.16 -3.72
C ILE A 11 1.79 0.34 -4.97
N ASP A 12 0.90 -0.58 -5.35
CA ASP A 12 1.07 -1.38 -6.56
C ASP A 12 1.08 -0.50 -7.81
N ALA A 13 0.05 0.32 -8.02
CA ALA A 13 -0.04 1.20 -9.17
C ALA A 13 1.20 2.12 -9.29
N TYR A 14 1.65 2.68 -8.17
CA TYR A 14 2.83 3.53 -8.11
C TYR A 14 4.11 2.76 -8.48
N GLN A 15 4.27 1.53 -8.01
CA GLN A 15 5.41 0.69 -8.36
C GLN A 15 5.41 0.32 -9.84
N GLN A 16 4.24 0.04 -10.42
CA GLN A 16 4.11 -0.26 -11.85
C GLN A 16 4.47 0.95 -12.72
N GLU A 17 4.02 2.14 -12.34
CA GLU A 17 4.22 3.37 -13.09
C GLU A 17 5.65 3.93 -12.93
N GLN A 18 6.11 4.05 -11.68
CA GLN A 18 7.34 4.76 -11.34
C GLN A 18 8.55 3.83 -11.20
N LYS A 19 8.35 2.51 -11.31
CA LYS A 19 9.37 1.46 -11.12
C LYS A 19 10.11 1.54 -9.78
N ARG A 20 9.46 2.13 -8.78
CA ARG A 20 9.97 2.26 -7.40
C ARG A 20 8.83 2.29 -6.40
N ALA A 21 9.10 1.94 -5.14
CA ALA A 21 8.11 2.09 -4.09
C ALA A 21 7.88 3.58 -3.73
N PRO A 22 6.65 3.95 -3.32
CA PRO A 22 6.35 5.31 -2.89
C PRO A 22 6.99 5.63 -1.52
N SER A 23 7.23 6.92 -1.31
CA SER A 23 7.57 7.51 -0.03
C SER A 23 6.32 7.64 0.86
N ILE A 24 6.51 7.74 2.18
CA ILE A 24 5.39 8.01 3.10
C ILE A 24 4.66 9.31 2.71
N ARG A 25 5.38 10.33 2.22
CA ARG A 25 4.77 11.60 1.77
C ARG A 25 3.94 11.44 0.50
N GLU A 26 4.39 10.63 -0.46
CA GLU A 26 3.61 10.31 -1.68
C GLU A 26 2.31 9.57 -1.31
N ILE A 27 2.38 8.62 -0.36
CA ILE A 27 1.17 7.94 0.15
C ILE A 27 0.24 8.92 0.88
N CYS A 28 0.79 9.83 1.68
CA CYS A 28 0.02 10.88 2.36
C CYS A 28 -0.71 11.79 1.36
N ALA A 29 -0.02 12.22 0.30
CA ALA A 29 -0.59 13.06 -0.75
C ALA A 29 -1.73 12.36 -1.47
N HIS A 30 -1.55 11.08 -1.84
CA HIS A 30 -2.61 10.28 -2.47
C HIS A 30 -3.86 10.13 -1.56
N GLU A 31 -3.65 9.91 -0.26
CA GLU A 31 -4.75 9.72 0.68
C GLU A 31 -5.35 11.03 1.23
N GLY A 32 -4.87 12.20 0.83
CA GLY A 32 -5.29 13.50 1.37
C GLY A 32 -4.98 13.67 2.87
N ILE A 33 -3.92 13.02 3.37
CA ILE A 33 -3.52 13.03 4.79
C ILE A 33 -2.33 13.96 5.00
N LYS A 34 -2.35 14.78 6.05
CA LYS A 34 -1.19 15.57 6.49
C LYS A 34 -0.24 14.83 7.43
N SER A 35 -0.75 13.90 8.24
CA SER A 35 0.02 13.18 9.26
C SER A 35 0.68 11.91 8.73
N THR A 36 2.02 11.89 8.73
CA THR A 36 2.83 10.71 8.37
C THR A 36 2.67 9.56 9.35
N SER A 37 2.40 9.84 10.64
CA SER A 37 2.19 8.84 11.70
C SER A 37 1.00 7.93 11.44
N LEU A 38 -0.06 8.45 10.80
CA LEU A 38 -1.22 7.64 10.43
C LEU A 38 -0.84 6.60 9.36
N ILE A 39 -0.15 7.02 8.30
CA ILE A 39 0.34 6.11 7.26
C ILE A 39 1.33 5.10 7.84
N HIS A 40 2.23 5.54 8.72
CA HIS A 40 3.17 4.64 9.39
C HIS A 40 2.45 3.50 10.13
N ARG A 41 1.38 3.80 10.91
CA ARG A 41 0.57 2.78 11.59
C ARG A 41 -0.15 1.84 10.62
N HIS A 42 -0.60 2.33 9.47
CA HIS A 42 -1.17 1.45 8.43
C HIS A 42 -0.12 0.50 7.85
N LEU A 43 1.05 1.02 7.47
CA LEU A 43 2.14 0.21 6.92
C LEU A 43 2.62 -0.82 7.95
N LEU A 44 2.79 -0.45 9.22
CA LEU A 44 3.18 -1.39 10.29
C LEU A 44 2.15 -2.52 10.46
N ARG A 45 0.85 -2.22 10.43
CA ARG A 45 -0.18 -3.26 10.51
C ARG A 45 -0.20 -4.18 9.29
N MET A 46 0.13 -3.68 8.10
CA MET A 46 0.23 -4.51 6.90
C MET A 46 1.47 -5.40 6.95
N GLU A 47 2.59 -4.88 7.45
CA GLU A 47 3.83 -5.61 7.69
C GLU A 47 3.63 -6.73 8.72
N ASN A 48 2.98 -6.43 9.86
CA ASN A 48 2.63 -7.44 10.87
C ASN A 48 1.64 -8.50 10.36
N ARG A 49 0.86 -8.19 9.32
CA ARG A 49 -0.04 -9.14 8.64
C ARG A 49 0.66 -9.89 7.51
N GLY A 50 1.94 -9.64 7.26
CA GLY A 50 2.71 -10.27 6.19
C GLY A 50 2.30 -9.84 4.79
N LEU A 51 1.54 -8.75 4.61
CA LEU A 51 1.11 -8.25 3.29
C LEU A 51 2.22 -7.48 2.56
N ILE A 52 3.09 -6.80 3.33
CA ILE A 52 4.21 -6.05 2.81
C ILE A 52 5.45 -6.34 3.64
N THR A 53 6.62 -6.05 3.07
CA THR A 53 7.90 -6.05 3.77
C THR A 53 8.69 -4.79 3.42
N ARG A 54 9.51 -4.29 4.34
CA ARG A 54 10.40 -3.14 4.13
C ARG A 54 11.52 -3.14 5.17
N GLU A 55 12.56 -2.36 4.93
CA GLU A 55 13.49 -2.01 5.98
C GLU A 55 12.81 -1.04 6.97
N LYS A 56 13.30 -1.03 8.22
CA LYS A 56 12.74 -0.22 9.29
C LYS A 56 12.71 1.26 8.93
N PHE A 57 11.79 1.99 9.57
CA PHE A 57 11.56 3.41 9.35
C PHE A 57 12.88 4.22 9.31
N PRO A 58 13.04 5.20 8.38
CA PRO A 58 12.04 5.72 7.43
C PRO A 58 12.11 5.11 6.02
N LYS A 59 12.68 3.91 5.85
CA LYS A 59 13.02 3.34 4.53
C LYS A 59 11.82 2.80 3.74
N SER A 60 10.79 3.63 3.50
CA SER A 60 9.60 3.20 2.75
C SER A 60 9.87 2.89 1.27
N ARG A 61 10.98 3.37 0.71
CA ARG A 61 11.38 3.06 -0.67
C ARG A 61 11.86 1.62 -0.88
N THR A 62 12.11 0.88 0.19
CA THR A 62 12.43 -0.55 0.12
C THR A 62 11.17 -1.42 0.21
N LEU A 63 9.98 -0.82 0.28
CA LEU A 63 8.72 -1.53 0.44
C LEU A 63 8.47 -2.45 -0.76
N ARG A 64 8.18 -3.72 -0.47
CA ARG A 64 7.75 -4.72 -1.46
C ARG A 64 6.47 -5.41 -1.00
N LEU A 65 5.64 -5.78 -1.97
CA LEU A 65 4.51 -6.68 -1.75
C LEU A 65 5.06 -8.09 -1.54
N THR A 66 4.54 -8.80 -0.55
CA THR A 66 4.80 -10.23 -0.38
C THR A 66 3.88 -11.04 -1.28
N GLU A 67 4.06 -12.36 -1.34
CA GLU A 67 3.11 -13.25 -2.00
C GLU A 67 1.69 -13.09 -1.44
N ALA A 68 1.53 -13.10 -0.11
CA ALA A 68 0.25 -12.84 0.54
C ALA A 68 -0.33 -11.45 0.19
N GLY A 69 0.54 -10.44 0.07
CA GLY A 69 0.16 -9.10 -0.39
C GLY A 69 -0.39 -9.09 -1.81
N ASN A 70 0.28 -9.78 -2.74
CA ASN A 70 -0.14 -9.88 -4.13
C ASN A 70 -1.46 -10.66 -4.29
N ASN A 71 -1.64 -11.75 -3.53
CA ASN A 71 -2.89 -12.50 -3.51
C ASN A 71 -4.05 -11.61 -3.02
N TYR A 72 -3.84 -10.90 -1.90
CA TYR A 72 -4.83 -9.98 -1.36
C TYR A 72 -5.14 -8.82 -2.32
N LEU A 73 -4.13 -8.28 -3.01
CA LEU A 73 -4.30 -7.24 -4.02
C LEU A 73 -5.16 -7.74 -5.20
N THR A 74 -4.93 -8.96 -5.66
CA THR A 74 -5.69 -9.58 -6.74
C THR A 74 -7.17 -9.73 -6.37
N GLU A 75 -7.46 -10.15 -5.13
CA GLU A 75 -8.83 -10.21 -4.61
C GLU A 75 -9.50 -8.83 -4.54
N LEU A 76 -8.76 -7.80 -4.10
CA LEU A 76 -9.26 -6.42 -4.08
C LEU A 76 -9.60 -5.90 -5.48
N GLN A 77 -8.76 -6.18 -6.47
CA GLN A 77 -8.97 -5.76 -7.85
C GLN A 77 -10.20 -6.45 -8.47
N LYS A 78 -10.37 -7.76 -8.25
CA LYS A 78 -11.55 -8.52 -8.69
C LYS A 78 -12.84 -7.95 -8.08
N SER A 79 -12.88 -7.78 -6.76
CA SER A 79 -14.05 -7.23 -6.07
C SER A 79 -14.40 -5.83 -6.57
N ARG A 80 -13.40 -5.00 -6.89
CA ARG A 80 -13.64 -3.65 -7.45
C ARG A 80 -14.25 -3.70 -8.85
N TYR A 81 -13.82 -4.65 -9.69
CA TYR A 81 -14.38 -4.84 -11.04
C TYR A 81 -15.83 -5.32 -10.97
N GLU A 82 -16.12 -6.30 -10.12
CA GLU A 82 -17.48 -6.83 -9.92
C GLU A 82 -18.47 -5.78 -9.40
N GLN A 83 -18.00 -4.84 -8.58
CA GLN A 83 -18.81 -3.72 -8.08
C GLN A 83 -19.00 -2.58 -9.09
N ALA A 84 -18.19 -2.55 -10.16
CA ALA A 84 -18.26 -1.53 -11.20
C ALA A 84 -19.13 -1.94 -12.39
N LEU A 85 -19.60 -3.20 -12.41
CA LEU A 85 -20.52 -3.78 -13.37
C LEU A 85 -21.97 -3.69 -12.85
#